data_AF-A0A7W5DWN6-F1
#
_entry.id   AF-A0A7W5DWN6-F1
#
_cell.length_a   1.000
_cell.length_b   1.000
_cell.length_c   1.000
_cell.angle_alpha   90.00
_cell.angle_beta   90.00
_cell.angle_gamma   90.00
#
_symmetry.space_group_name_H-M   'P 1'
#
loop_
_entity.id
_entity.type
_entity.pdbx_description
1 polymer ?
#
loop_
_entity_poly.entity_id
_entity_poly.type
_entity_poly.pdbx_seq_one_letter_code
_entity_poly.pdbx_strand_id
1 'polypeptide(L)'
;MTVSELMTLLEEYRETHGDDCEVRLMTQQNWPFENRIAGLTSGAEMNEASEEDASEFFDDQDVADDAMVYIVEGGQICYGSKRAWETCRDC
;
A
#
# COMPACT_ATOMS: atom_id res chain seq x y z
N MET A 1 10.33 -0.51 -7.76
CA MET A 1 9.69 0.65 -7.14
C MET A 1 10.21 0.86 -5.73
N THR A 2 11.03 1.88 -5.55
CA THR A 2 11.39 2.44 -4.24
C THR A 2 10.35 3.48 -3.81
N VAL A 3 10.39 3.90 -2.55
CA VAL A 3 9.55 5.00 -2.05
C VAL A 3 9.77 6.28 -2.86
N SER A 4 11.02 6.61 -3.18
CA SER A 4 11.35 7.83 -3.95
C SER A 4 10.83 7.80 -5.39
N GLU A 5 10.89 6.65 -6.06
CA GLU A 5 10.32 6.47 -7.40
C GLU A 5 8.79 6.63 -7.37
N LEU A 6 8.12 5.99 -6.40
CA LEU A 6 6.67 6.13 -6.23
C LEU A 6 6.27 7.57 -5.93
N MET A 7 6.99 8.25 -5.04
CA MET A 7 6.74 9.67 -4.73
C MET A 7 6.88 10.55 -5.98
N THR A 8 7.89 10.29 -6.81
CA THR A 8 8.08 11.05 -8.05
C THR A 8 6.91 10.86 -9.02
N LEU A 9 6.44 9.63 -9.19
CA LEU A 9 5.26 9.36 -10.02
C LEU A 9 4.00 10.01 -9.45
N LEU A 10 3.76 9.91 -8.14
CA LEU A 10 2.61 10.55 -7.49
C LEU A 10 2.65 12.08 -7.63
N GLU A 11 3.83 12.69 -7.56
CA GLU A 11 4.04 14.12 -7.77
C GLU A 11 3.62 14.55 -9.18
N GLU A 12 4.05 13.82 -10.22
CA GLU A 12 3.63 14.10 -11.61
C GLU A 12 2.09 14.00 -11.79
N TYR A 13 1.47 12.99 -11.17
CA TYR A 13 0.01 12.87 -11.18
C TYR A 13 -0.66 14.00 -10.40
N ARG A 14 -0.11 14.43 -9.27
CA ARG A 14 -0.60 15.59 -8.50
C ARG A 14 -0.54 16.87 -9.33
N GLU A 15 0.57 17.13 -10.01
CA GLU A 15 0.72 18.28 -10.91
C GLU A 15 -0.34 18.28 -12.03
N THR A 16 -0.70 17.09 -12.53
CA THR A 16 -1.65 16.92 -13.64
C THR A 16 -3.12 16.92 -13.19
N HIS A 17 -3.43 16.34 -12.04
CA HIS A 17 -4.80 16.04 -11.60
C HIS A 17 -5.26 16.82 -10.35
N GLY A 18 -4.34 17.53 -9.68
CA GLY A 18 -4.61 18.31 -8.48
C GLY A 18 -4.46 17.52 -7.17
N ASP A 19 -4.43 18.26 -6.05
CA ASP A 19 -4.14 17.73 -4.72
C ASP A 19 -5.23 16.79 -4.16
N ASP A 20 -6.49 16.98 -4.59
CA ASP A 20 -7.64 16.20 -4.11
C ASP A 20 -7.86 14.88 -4.88
N CYS A 21 -6.91 14.46 -5.73
CA CYS A 21 -7.02 13.22 -6.50
C CYS A 21 -6.88 11.99 -5.58
N GLU A 22 -7.91 11.14 -5.53
CA GLU A 22 -7.91 9.94 -4.69
C GLU A 22 -6.98 8.84 -5.26
N VAL A 23 -6.13 8.28 -4.40
CA VAL A 23 -5.29 7.12 -4.71
C VAL A 23 -5.98 5.83 -4.27
N ARG A 24 -6.06 4.85 -5.18
CA ARG A 24 -6.70 3.54 -4.93
C ARG A 24 -5.74 2.39 -5.25
N LEU A 25 -5.90 1.28 -4.53
CA LEU A 25 -5.17 0.05 -4.82
C LEU A 25 -5.98 -0.80 -5.80
N MET A 26 -5.43 -1.06 -6.98
CA MET A 26 -6.04 -1.94 -7.99
C MET A 26 -5.41 -3.34 -7.88
N THR A 27 -6.21 -4.37 -7.60
CA THR A 27 -5.73 -5.77 -7.47
C THR A 27 -6.37 -6.69 -8.51
N GLN A 28 -5.68 -7.77 -8.88
CA GLN A 28 -6.17 -8.78 -9.84
C GLN A 28 -5.89 -10.20 -9.35
N GLN A 29 -6.45 -10.58 -8.20
CA GLN A 29 -6.34 -11.97 -7.73
C GLN A 29 -7.18 -12.93 -8.58
N ASN A 30 -8.36 -12.50 -9.04
CA ASN A 30 -9.22 -13.23 -9.98
C ASN A 30 -9.98 -12.29 -10.93
N TRP A 31 -10.38 -11.13 -10.43
CA TRP A 31 -10.99 -10.03 -11.16
C TRP A 31 -10.32 -8.71 -10.79
N PRO A 32 -10.32 -7.70 -11.67
CA PRO A 32 -9.89 -6.36 -11.30
C PRO A 32 -10.80 -5.78 -10.22
N PHE A 33 -10.22 -5.37 -9.10
CA PHE A 33 -10.92 -4.67 -8.02
C PHE A 33 -10.22 -3.37 -7.67
N GLU A 34 -11.04 -2.34 -7.46
CA GLU A 34 -10.60 -1.07 -6.87
C GLU A 34 -10.85 -1.12 -5.36
N ASN A 35 -9.77 -1.00 -4.59
CA ASN A 35 -9.80 -1.00 -3.15
C ASN A 35 -9.36 0.36 -2.62
N ARG A 36 -9.92 0.76 -1.48
CA ARG A 36 -9.35 1.88 -0.71
C ARG A 36 -7.97 1.51 -0.19
N ILE A 37 -7.17 2.52 0.08
CA ILE A 37 -5.96 2.39 0.87
C ILE A 37 -6.32 2.78 2.30
N ALA A 38 -6.13 1.87 3.25
CA ALA A 38 -6.36 2.14 4.67
C ALA A 38 -5.21 2.95 5.27
N GLY A 39 -3.98 2.69 4.83
CA GLY A 39 -2.79 3.38 5.29
C GLY A 39 -1.50 2.73 4.81
N LEU A 40 -0.39 3.15 5.43
CA LEU A 40 0.95 2.60 5.24
C LEU A 40 1.46 2.07 6.58
N THR A 41 2.35 1.07 6.53
CA THR A 41 3.10 0.59 7.71
C THR A 41 4.44 -0.01 7.27
N SER A 42 5.31 -0.33 8.23
CA SER A 42 6.62 -0.96 8.04
C SER A 42 6.82 -2.11 9.03
N GLY A 43 7.83 -2.96 8.78
CA GLY A 43 8.20 -4.04 9.71
C GLY A 43 8.44 -3.54 11.13
N ALA A 44 9.26 -2.49 11.25
CA ALA A 44 9.59 -1.87 12.53
C ALA A 44 8.36 -1.32 13.27
N GLU A 45 7.44 -0.64 12.57
CA GLU A 45 6.20 -0.13 13.20
C GLU A 45 5.27 -1.26 13.66
N MET A 46 5.21 -2.37 12.93
CA MET A 46 4.41 -3.53 13.33
C MET A 46 5.00 -4.20 14.58
N ASN A 47 6.33 -4.32 14.65
CA ASN A 47 7.02 -4.90 15.79
C ASN A 47 6.92 -4.01 17.05
N GLU A 48 7.11 -2.69 16.92
CA GLU A 48 6.95 -1.73 18.04
C GLU A 48 5.54 -1.80 18.64
N ALA A 49 4.50 -1.91 17.80
CA ALA A 49 3.13 -2.04 18.28
C ALA A 49 2.87 -3.37 19.03
N SER A 50 3.61 -4.44 18.72
CA SER A 50 3.52 -5.73 19.41
C SER A 50 4.13 -5.67 20.82
N GLU A 51 5.24 -4.94 20.98
CA GLU A 51 5.92 -4.78 22.28
C GLU A 51 5.07 -4.02 23.31
N GLU A 52 4.19 -3.12 22.88
CA GLU A 52 3.30 -2.34 23.75
C GLU A 52 2.13 -3.16 24.35
N ASP A 53 1.74 -4.29 23.72
CA ASP A 53 0.64 -5.18 24.17
C ASP A 53 1.20 -6.55 24.59
N ALA A 54 2.00 -6.55 25.66
CA ALA A 54 2.75 -7.67 26.21
C ALA A 54 1.87 -8.77 26.87
N SER A 55 0.82 -9.24 26.18
CA SER A 55 0.20 -10.52 26.52
C SER A 55 1.18 -11.64 26.13
N GLU A 56 1.64 -12.41 27.13
CA GLU A 56 2.81 -13.32 27.11
C GLU A 56 2.76 -14.52 26.12
N PHE A 57 2.10 -14.43 24.97
CA PHE A 57 1.82 -15.57 24.10
C PHE A 57 2.20 -15.45 22.62
N PHE A 58 2.89 -14.40 22.16
CA PHE A 58 3.19 -14.24 20.73
C PHE A 58 4.61 -13.72 20.41
N ASP A 59 5.64 -14.48 20.79
CA ASP A 59 7.06 -14.17 20.49
C ASP A 59 7.57 -14.89 19.21
N ASP A 60 6.68 -15.17 18.24
CA ASP A 60 7.05 -15.90 17.00
C ASP A 60 6.39 -15.27 15.74
N GLN A 61 5.97 -14.00 15.85
CA GLN A 61 5.34 -13.24 14.78
C GLN A 61 6.09 -11.97 14.37
N ASP A 62 7.28 -11.72 14.93
CA ASP A 62 8.10 -10.58 14.54
C ASP A 62 8.34 -10.60 13.04
N VAL A 63 8.04 -9.46 12.42
CA VAL A 63 8.24 -9.26 10.99
C VAL A 63 9.67 -8.77 10.78
N ALA A 64 10.27 -9.06 9.63
CA ALA A 64 11.63 -8.59 9.36
C ALA A 64 11.69 -7.04 9.39
N ASP A 65 12.68 -6.49 10.10
CA ASP A 65 13.00 -5.04 10.15
C ASP A 65 13.63 -4.51 8.85
N ASP A 66 13.37 -5.20 7.73
CA ASP A 66 13.83 -4.77 6.42
C ASP A 66 13.25 -3.39 6.11
N ALA A 67 13.98 -2.57 5.34
CA ALA A 67 13.56 -1.23 4.93
C ALA A 67 12.42 -1.28 3.88
N MET A 68 11.31 -1.90 4.25
CA MET A 68 10.13 -2.16 3.45
C MET A 68 8.94 -1.38 4.01
N VAL A 69 8.14 -0.82 3.11
CA VAL A 69 6.87 -0.17 3.43
C VAL A 69 5.76 -0.93 2.73
N TYR A 70 4.66 -1.14 3.46
CA TYR A 70 3.49 -1.88 3.00
C TYR A 70 2.31 -0.92 2.83
N ILE A 71 1.60 -1.05 1.71
CA ILE A 71 0.30 -0.41 1.49
C ILE A 71 -0.78 -1.34 2.05
N VAL A 72 -1.52 -0.87 3.05
CA VAL A 72 -2.58 -1.65 3.69
C VAL A 72 -3.88 -1.47 2.92
N GLU A 73 -4.40 -2.59 2.41
CA GLU A 73 -5.69 -2.63 1.70
C GLU A 73 -6.84 -2.27 2.65
N GLY A 74 -7.74 -1.40 2.19
CA GLY A 74 -9.01 -1.09 2.83
C GLY A 74 -10.18 -1.88 2.23
N GLY A 75 -11.39 -1.30 2.28
CA GLY A 75 -12.57 -1.94 1.69
C GLY A 75 -12.58 -1.91 0.16
N GLN A 76 -13.09 -2.98 -0.44
CA GLN A 76 -13.42 -3.02 -1.87
C GLN A 76 -14.50 -2.00 -2.21
N ILE A 77 -14.28 -1.25 -3.29
CA ILE A 77 -15.21 -0.22 -3.78
C ILE A 77 -16.05 -0.77 -4.93
N CYS A 78 -15.40 -1.29 -5.98
CA CYS A 78 -16.06 -1.77 -7.19
C CYS A 78 -15.15 -2.70 -8.02
N TYR A 79 -15.67 -3.16 -9.17
CA TYR A 79 -14.86 -3.80 -10.20
C TYR A 79 -14.05 -2.76 -10.95
N GLY A 80 -12.75 -3.02 -11.09
CA GLY A 80 -11.83 -2.20 -11.86
C GLY A 80 -11.73 -2.61 -13.33
N SER A 81 -10.71 -2.08 -14.01
CA SER A 81 -10.43 -2.37 -15.42
C SER A 81 -9.08 -3.06 -15.59
N LYS A 82 -9.04 -4.12 -16.41
CA LYS A 82 -7.78 -4.80 -16.78
C LYS A 82 -6.76 -3.87 -17.45
N ARG A 83 -7.21 -2.74 -17.99
CA ARG A 83 -6.34 -1.72 -18.60
C ARG A 83 -5.35 -1.12 -17.61
N ALA A 84 -5.62 -1.19 -16.30
CA ALA A 84 -4.70 -0.68 -15.28
C ALA A 84 -3.30 -1.32 -15.40
N TRP A 85 -3.21 -2.63 -15.64
CA TRP A 85 -1.93 -3.33 -15.85
C TRP A 85 -1.31 -3.10 -17.23
N GLU A 86 -2.09 -2.62 -18.21
CA GLU A 86 -1.60 -2.29 -19.55
C GLU A 86 -1.00 -0.87 -19.61
N THR A 87 -1.42 0.02 -18.70
CA THR A 87 -1.08 1.43 -18.72
C THR A 87 -0.31 1.90 -17.49
N CYS A 88 -0.14 1.06 -16.48
CA CYS A 88 0.70 1.40 -15.33
C CYS A 88 2.14 1.66 -15.81
N ARG A 89 2.78 2.68 -15.24
CA ARG A 89 4.17 3.00 -15.54
C ARG A 89 5.06 2.11 -14.68
N ASP A 90 5.90 1.31 -15.33
CA ASP A 90 6.97 0.58 -14.66
C ASP A 90 8.02 1.56 -14.12
N CYS A 91 8.78 1.09 -13.14
CA CYS A 91 9.96 1.73 -12.58
C CYS A 91 11.12 0.74 -12.60
#